data_AF-A0A7W7LMW1-F1
#
_entry.id   AF-A0A7W7LMW1-F1
#
_cell.length_a   1.000
_cell.length_b   1.000
_cell.length_c   1.000
_cell.angle_alpha   90.00
_cell.angle_beta   90.00
_cell.angle_gamma   90.00
#
_symmetry.space_group_name_H-M   'P 1'
#
loop_
_entity.id
_entity.type
_entity.pdbx_description
1 polymer ?
#
loop_
_entity_poly.entity_id
_entity_poly.type
_entity_poly.pdbx_seq_one_letter_code
_entity_poly.pdbx_strand_id
1 'polypeptide(L)'
;MFSPRSLLNLPRTLRHASALSVSLPPAEAVVVDAPDAPLRAALTAAASGGFGPARELLAATRQDMQWERRSGYVAALAEFALHNPGWLDAWLADEPENPDAVLVKADLCIDQAWEVRSAARANAVSRDQFQGFFALLQDAAPVIGAAIELNPADPVPWRIALTHALGTQASREVFDSYWEEAVARAPHHFGCHSVALQYLCEKWYGSHEEMFAFAENAAEQALPGSKLHALPLKAAVEYLVVASAGTREKDPSDGTVPQARIDAAIRRAQELSAHYEAGDPEIAPVRNDLALMLLLHERWSESLEQFRAIGVHATEFPWVYFGDPRKEFLDFRTGVRVHVARNTPFFSRPPQPEPAAPTAGAGGGTEAEHSSLAVVSAPFDTVADATFSGPPLRLATSADGWTTLVEVALHPDPARRGPLLAQGGLVREAGVFTTSEWWPALILHRAGDRRGFTLIRRGKHMAEHHWDPAAPVPGLDEVTATARAVAEVYQLDDIRPLTTVLRGTDDPAGRQAALLAALRLPPVPEAFATRAEALTDLPGARILARRGALEGWEAAGGQAVNPVYTQRRPKRWWALRLVLLPVLVSAAVYGWTSEDVLFVKPLIATFSSAVVGGQLVTAWRRRPRGAGGTVTRA
;
A
#
# COMPACT_ATOMS: atom_id res chain seq x y z
N MET A 1 -8.84 -7.51 36.65
CA MET A 1 -8.25 -8.86 36.62
C MET A 1 -7.56 -9.03 35.26
N PHE A 2 -6.24 -8.84 35.17
CA PHE A 2 -5.50 -8.92 33.90
C PHE A 2 -5.20 -10.39 33.57
N SER A 3 -5.75 -10.91 32.47
CA SER A 3 -5.50 -12.31 32.05
C SER A 3 -4.02 -12.49 31.67
N PRO A 4 -3.34 -13.56 32.11
CA PRO A 4 -1.95 -13.86 31.74
C PRO A 4 -1.74 -14.01 30.21
N ARG A 5 -2.82 -14.24 29.44
CA ARG A 5 -2.79 -14.20 27.97
C ARG A 5 -2.43 -12.83 27.39
N SER A 6 -2.74 -11.73 28.09
CA SER A 6 -2.44 -10.37 27.62
C SER A 6 -0.95 -10.03 27.69
N LEU A 7 -0.23 -10.58 28.66
CA LEU A 7 1.20 -10.33 28.89
C LEU A 7 2.10 -10.92 27.79
N LEU A 8 1.63 -11.92 27.05
CA LEU A 8 2.39 -12.58 25.98
C LEU A 8 2.08 -12.05 24.57
N ASN A 9 1.09 -11.17 24.41
CA ASN A 9 0.70 -10.67 23.09
C ASN A 9 1.80 -9.80 22.46
N LEU A 10 2.27 -8.79 23.19
CA LEU A 10 3.33 -7.88 22.72
C LEU A 10 4.63 -8.62 22.35
N PRO A 11 5.19 -9.54 23.18
CA PRO A 11 6.41 -10.26 22.80
C PRO A 11 6.19 -11.26 21.65
N ARG A 12 5.01 -11.85 21.48
CA ARG A 12 4.69 -12.69 20.29
C ARG A 12 4.64 -11.87 19.02
N THR A 13 3.98 -10.71 19.06
CA THR A 13 3.94 -9.78 17.93
C THR A 13 5.35 -9.34 17.53
N LEU A 14 6.18 -8.90 18.49
CA LEU A 14 7.55 -8.46 18.21
C LEU A 14 8.44 -9.58 17.66
N ARG A 15 8.23 -10.83 18.09
CA ARG A 15 8.99 -11.98 17.59
C ARG A 15 8.61 -12.37 16.16
N HIS A 16 7.31 -12.44 15.87
CA HIS A 16 6.81 -13.06 14.63
C HIS A 16 6.51 -12.06 13.51
N ALA A 17 6.37 -10.76 13.82
CA ALA A 17 5.99 -9.75 12.83
C ALA A 17 6.97 -9.63 11.65
N SER A 18 8.28 -9.76 11.87
CA SER A 18 9.27 -9.71 10.79
C SER A 18 9.15 -10.92 9.86
N ALA A 19 8.98 -12.12 10.41
CA ALA A 19 8.84 -13.35 9.64
C ALA A 19 7.54 -13.40 8.82
N LEU A 20 6.47 -12.77 9.32
CA LEU A 20 5.20 -12.66 8.59
C LEU A 20 5.21 -11.56 7.52
N SER A 21 6.20 -10.68 7.53
CA SER A 21 6.41 -9.64 6.49
C SER A 21 7.12 -10.17 5.24
N VAL A 22 7.64 -11.41 5.29
CA VAL A 22 8.25 -12.06 4.14
C VAL A 22 7.22 -12.22 3.02
N SER A 23 7.62 -11.89 1.79
CA SER A 23 6.79 -11.90 0.57
C SER A 23 5.62 -10.92 0.56
N LEU A 24 5.55 -9.97 1.49
CA LEU A 24 4.68 -8.80 1.37
C LEU A 24 5.48 -7.65 0.74
N PRO A 25 4.98 -7.02 -0.34
CA PRO A 25 5.64 -5.86 -0.89
C PRO A 25 5.58 -4.69 0.09
N PRO A 26 6.55 -3.77 0.01
CA PRO A 26 6.61 -2.63 0.90
C PRO A 26 5.46 -1.64 0.54
N ALA A 27 5.02 -0.80 1.49
CA ALA A 27 3.74 -0.10 1.35
C ALA A 27 3.75 1.04 0.30
N GLU A 28 4.93 1.61 0.01
CA GLU A 28 5.17 2.52 -1.11
C GLU A 28 5.01 1.87 -2.48
N ALA A 29 5.31 0.57 -2.58
CA ALA A 29 5.20 -0.14 -3.86
C ALA A 29 3.73 -0.39 -4.24
N VAL A 30 2.85 -0.50 -3.24
CA VAL A 30 1.42 -0.74 -3.43
C VAL A 30 0.77 0.42 -4.17
N VAL A 31 0.12 0.08 -5.27
CA VAL A 31 -0.67 0.95 -6.12
C VAL A 31 -2.12 0.50 -6.13
N VAL A 32 -3.03 1.45 -6.32
CA VAL A 32 -4.46 1.19 -6.49
C VAL A 32 -4.79 1.30 -7.97
N ASP A 33 -5.37 0.24 -8.54
CA ASP A 33 -5.85 0.18 -9.93
C ASP A 33 -4.84 0.69 -10.98
N ALA A 34 -3.57 0.37 -10.78
CA ALA A 34 -2.51 0.85 -11.67
C ALA A 34 -2.73 0.33 -13.10
N PRO A 35 -2.77 1.22 -14.11
CA PRO A 35 -2.89 0.80 -15.49
C PRO A 35 -1.62 0.07 -15.91
N ASP A 36 -1.79 -0.95 -16.76
CA ASP A 36 -0.67 -1.59 -17.43
C ASP A 36 0.04 -0.63 -18.40
N ALA A 37 1.18 -1.03 -18.94
CA ALA A 37 1.99 -0.14 -19.77
C ALA A 37 1.25 0.38 -21.02
N PRO A 38 0.51 -0.47 -21.79
CA PRO A 38 -0.27 0.01 -22.93
C PRO A 38 -1.38 1.00 -22.54
N LEU A 39 -2.17 0.71 -21.52
CA LEU A 39 -3.22 1.61 -21.07
C LEU A 39 -2.63 2.93 -20.53
N ARG A 40 -1.52 2.87 -19.79
CA ARG A 40 -0.84 4.07 -19.28
C ARG A 40 -0.36 4.97 -20.42
N ALA A 41 0.17 4.41 -21.50
CA ALA A 41 0.56 5.17 -22.68
C ALA A 41 -0.66 5.84 -23.34
N ALA A 42 -1.79 5.12 -23.45
CA ALA A 42 -3.06 5.67 -23.95
C ALA A 42 -3.57 6.83 -23.09
N LEU A 43 -3.61 6.67 -21.77
CA LEU A 43 -4.05 7.72 -20.84
C LEU A 43 -3.12 8.94 -20.86
N THR A 44 -1.80 8.73 -20.95
CA THR A 44 -0.82 9.82 -21.04
C THR A 44 -0.98 10.64 -22.33
N ALA A 45 -1.22 9.95 -23.46
CA ALA A 45 -1.49 10.63 -24.72
C ALA A 45 -2.83 11.39 -24.68
N ALA A 46 -3.87 10.76 -24.12
CA ALA A 46 -5.18 11.37 -23.95
C ALA A 46 -5.13 12.64 -23.08
N ALA A 47 -4.33 12.63 -22.00
CA ALA A 47 -4.08 13.81 -21.17
C ALA A 47 -3.45 14.98 -21.95
N SER A 48 -2.72 14.68 -23.02
CA SER A 48 -2.13 15.66 -23.94
C SER A 48 -3.02 15.98 -25.15
N GLY A 49 -4.26 15.47 -25.17
CA GLY A 49 -5.24 15.65 -26.24
C GLY A 49 -5.12 14.66 -27.41
N GLY A 50 -4.19 13.70 -27.37
CA GLY A 50 -3.97 12.71 -28.43
C GLY A 50 -4.70 11.40 -28.20
N PHE A 51 -5.31 10.83 -29.24
CA PHE A 51 -6.04 9.55 -29.16
C PHE A 51 -5.32 8.36 -29.83
N GLY A 52 -4.20 8.60 -30.53
CA GLY A 52 -3.49 7.59 -31.32
C GLY A 52 -3.19 6.28 -30.57
N PRO A 53 -2.56 6.31 -29.37
CA PRO A 53 -2.28 5.10 -28.63
C PRO A 53 -3.53 4.39 -28.08
N ALA A 54 -4.60 5.13 -27.73
CA ALA A 54 -5.88 4.53 -27.35
C ALA A 54 -6.53 3.79 -28.53
N ARG A 55 -6.49 4.40 -29.72
CA ARG A 55 -6.96 3.81 -30.98
C ARG A 55 -6.21 2.51 -31.30
N GLU A 56 -4.88 2.53 -31.23
CA GLU A 56 -4.05 1.34 -31.49
C GLU A 56 -4.30 0.23 -30.47
N LEU A 57 -4.40 0.57 -29.19
CA LEU A 57 -4.67 -0.37 -28.10
C LEU A 57 -6.02 -1.08 -28.28
N LEU A 58 -7.08 -0.32 -28.53
CA LEU A 58 -8.42 -0.89 -28.71
C LEU A 58 -8.54 -1.68 -30.02
N ALA A 59 -7.91 -1.21 -31.10
CA ALA A 59 -7.86 -1.96 -32.36
C ALA A 59 -7.16 -3.32 -32.18
N ALA A 60 -6.03 -3.38 -31.46
CA ALA A 60 -5.32 -4.63 -31.20
C ALA A 60 -6.16 -5.61 -30.37
N THR A 61 -6.77 -5.14 -29.28
CA THR A 61 -7.63 -6.01 -28.43
C THR A 61 -8.86 -6.53 -29.16
N ARG A 62 -9.42 -5.75 -30.11
CA ARG A 62 -10.51 -6.18 -30.98
C ARG A 62 -10.07 -7.22 -32.00
N GLN A 63 -8.93 -7.02 -32.65
CA GLN A 63 -8.40 -7.95 -33.67
C GLN A 63 -8.03 -9.30 -33.07
N ASP A 64 -7.45 -9.29 -31.86
CA ASP A 64 -7.05 -10.49 -31.14
C ASP A 64 -8.17 -11.10 -30.29
N MET A 65 -9.37 -10.51 -30.31
CA MET A 65 -10.53 -10.95 -29.52
C MET A 65 -10.25 -11.04 -28.01
N GLN A 66 -9.42 -10.12 -27.49
CA GLN A 66 -9.07 -10.03 -26.08
C GLN A 66 -10.17 -9.31 -25.29
N TRP A 67 -11.39 -9.86 -25.32
CA TRP A 67 -12.60 -9.19 -24.84
C TRP A 67 -12.53 -8.73 -23.38
N GLU A 68 -11.91 -9.51 -22.50
CA GLU A 68 -11.70 -9.15 -21.10
C GLU A 68 -10.85 -7.89 -20.94
N ARG A 69 -9.69 -7.84 -21.61
CA ARG A 69 -8.79 -6.68 -21.57
C ARG A 69 -9.43 -5.48 -22.23
N ARG A 70 -10.10 -5.69 -23.37
CA ARG A 70 -10.85 -4.66 -24.08
C ARG A 70 -11.89 -4.02 -23.17
N SER A 71 -12.70 -4.81 -22.46
CA SER A 71 -13.71 -4.29 -21.54
C SER A 71 -13.10 -3.45 -20.43
N GLY A 72 -11.95 -3.87 -19.87
CA GLY A 72 -11.24 -3.10 -18.86
C GLY A 72 -10.65 -1.79 -19.41
N TYR A 73 -10.05 -1.81 -20.59
CA TYR A 73 -9.50 -0.61 -21.22
C TYR A 73 -10.58 0.39 -21.63
N VAL A 74 -11.72 -0.09 -22.16
CA VAL A 74 -12.86 0.77 -22.50
C VAL A 74 -13.37 1.50 -21.26
N ALA A 75 -13.59 0.78 -20.15
CA ALA A 75 -14.04 1.38 -18.90
C ALA A 75 -13.03 2.41 -18.36
N ALA A 76 -11.73 2.08 -18.37
CA ALA A 76 -10.69 3.02 -17.91
C ALA A 76 -10.56 4.27 -18.79
N LEU A 77 -10.73 4.13 -20.12
CA LEU A 77 -10.70 5.26 -21.05
C LEU A 77 -11.95 6.14 -20.92
N ALA A 78 -13.12 5.53 -20.70
CA ALA A 78 -14.37 6.24 -20.46
C ALA A 78 -14.33 7.04 -19.15
N GLU A 79 -13.92 6.41 -18.05
CA GLU A 79 -13.71 7.07 -16.76
C GLU A 79 -12.69 8.21 -16.85
N PHE A 80 -11.61 8.01 -17.62
CA PHE A 80 -10.64 9.08 -17.87
C PHE A 80 -11.25 10.24 -18.66
N ALA A 81 -12.07 9.94 -19.68
CA ALA A 81 -12.75 10.96 -20.49
C ALA A 81 -13.82 11.73 -19.71
N LEU A 82 -14.42 11.15 -18.66
CA LEU A 82 -15.35 11.83 -17.76
C LEU A 82 -14.70 13.07 -17.11
N HIS A 83 -13.41 12.95 -16.75
CA HIS A 83 -12.65 14.00 -16.06
C HIS A 83 -11.69 14.78 -16.97
N ASN A 84 -11.45 14.30 -18.19
CA ASN A 84 -10.52 14.90 -19.16
C ASN A 84 -11.21 15.00 -20.53
N PRO A 85 -12.10 15.99 -20.74
CA PRO A 85 -12.86 16.12 -21.98
C PRO A 85 -11.97 16.53 -23.17
N GLY A 86 -12.46 16.30 -24.40
CA GLY A 86 -11.88 16.82 -25.64
C GLY A 86 -11.06 15.82 -26.47
N TRP A 87 -10.28 14.93 -25.88
CA TRP A 87 -9.48 13.97 -26.66
C TRP A 87 -10.36 12.93 -27.38
N LEU A 88 -11.42 12.45 -26.71
CA LEU A 88 -12.39 11.52 -27.27
C LEU A 88 -13.28 12.20 -28.31
N ASP A 89 -13.68 13.45 -28.07
CA ASP A 89 -14.45 14.23 -29.05
C ASP A 89 -13.62 14.52 -30.30
N ALA A 90 -12.32 14.79 -30.15
CA ALA A 90 -11.40 14.93 -31.28
C ALA A 90 -11.25 13.62 -32.05
N TRP A 91 -11.19 12.47 -31.37
CA TRP A 91 -11.18 11.16 -32.03
C TRP A 91 -12.46 10.92 -32.82
N LEU A 92 -13.63 11.16 -32.22
CA LEU A 92 -14.92 11.01 -32.89
C LEU A 92 -15.12 12.01 -34.04
N ALA A 93 -14.48 13.18 -33.98
CA ALA A 93 -14.52 14.16 -35.08
C ALA A 93 -13.65 13.73 -36.28
N ASP A 94 -12.49 13.13 -36.01
CA ASP A 94 -11.56 12.65 -37.05
C ASP A 94 -12.02 11.32 -37.66
N GLU A 95 -12.54 10.41 -36.83
CA GLU A 95 -12.99 9.07 -37.21
C GLU A 95 -14.41 8.77 -36.67
N PRO A 96 -15.49 9.37 -37.22
CA PRO A 96 -16.84 9.28 -36.66
C PRO A 96 -17.45 7.87 -36.61
N GLU A 97 -17.04 6.99 -37.52
CA GLU A 97 -17.50 5.60 -37.61
C GLU A 97 -16.48 4.61 -37.03
N ASN A 98 -15.49 5.07 -36.26
CA ASN A 98 -14.55 4.17 -35.61
C ASN A 98 -15.27 3.36 -34.50
N PRO A 99 -15.32 2.01 -34.60
CA PRO A 99 -16.03 1.17 -33.62
C PRO A 99 -15.47 1.30 -32.20
N ASP A 100 -14.17 1.56 -32.07
CA ASP A 100 -13.47 1.65 -30.80
C ASP A 100 -13.77 3.00 -30.10
N ALA A 101 -13.81 4.11 -30.86
CA ALA A 101 -14.16 5.42 -30.34
C ALA A 101 -15.63 5.49 -29.88
N VAL A 102 -16.55 4.97 -30.70
CA VAL A 102 -17.99 4.95 -30.39
C VAL A 102 -18.27 4.06 -29.17
N LEU A 103 -17.51 2.96 -29.01
CA LEU A 103 -17.61 2.10 -27.83
C LEU A 103 -17.19 2.82 -26.54
N VAL A 104 -16.06 3.55 -26.56
CA VAL A 104 -15.64 4.36 -25.39
C VAL A 104 -16.67 5.45 -25.10
N LYS A 105 -17.25 6.06 -26.14
CA LYS A 105 -18.32 7.06 -25.96
C LYS A 105 -19.57 6.47 -25.33
N ALA A 106 -19.95 5.25 -25.71
CA ALA A 106 -21.11 4.57 -25.14
C ALA A 106 -20.95 4.34 -23.63
N ASP A 107 -19.77 3.89 -23.19
CA ASP A 107 -19.49 3.66 -21.76
C ASP A 107 -19.40 5.00 -21.01
N LEU A 108 -18.77 6.03 -21.60
CA LEU A 108 -18.74 7.39 -21.03
C LEU A 108 -20.15 7.95 -20.81
N CYS A 109 -21.09 7.74 -21.74
CA CYS A 109 -22.47 8.18 -21.57
C CYS A 109 -23.16 7.50 -20.37
N ILE A 110 -22.81 6.24 -20.09
CA ILE A 110 -23.26 5.53 -18.89
C ILE A 110 -22.62 6.15 -17.64
N ASP A 111 -21.30 6.35 -17.63
CA ASP A 111 -20.57 6.94 -16.50
C ASP A 111 -21.10 8.34 -16.15
N GLN A 112 -21.36 9.18 -17.17
CA GLN A 112 -21.99 10.49 -17.00
C GLN A 112 -23.35 10.41 -16.29
N ALA A 113 -24.17 9.41 -16.64
CA ALA A 113 -25.45 9.20 -15.97
C ALA A 113 -25.23 8.84 -14.49
N TRP A 114 -24.36 7.86 -14.20
CA TRP A 114 -24.11 7.41 -12.84
C TRP A 114 -23.45 8.48 -11.96
N GLU A 115 -22.62 9.36 -12.52
CA GLU A 115 -22.05 10.52 -11.83
C GLU A 115 -23.15 11.49 -11.35
N VAL A 116 -24.15 11.77 -12.19
CA VAL A 116 -25.30 12.61 -11.81
C VAL A 116 -26.16 11.96 -10.73
N ARG A 117 -26.39 10.64 -10.82
CA ARG A 117 -27.14 9.89 -9.80
C ARG A 117 -26.38 9.84 -8.48
N SER A 118 -25.05 9.87 -8.53
CA SER A 118 -24.10 9.48 -7.48
C SER A 118 -24.17 8.00 -7.10
N ALA A 119 -23.14 7.49 -6.42
CA ALA A 119 -23.11 6.15 -5.87
C ALA A 119 -24.10 5.93 -4.69
N ALA A 120 -24.88 6.94 -4.31
CA ALA A 120 -25.86 6.85 -3.23
C ALA A 120 -27.00 5.88 -3.56
N ARG A 121 -27.62 5.32 -2.51
CA ARG A 121 -28.83 4.49 -2.63
C ARG A 121 -30.01 5.33 -3.11
N ALA A 122 -30.99 4.68 -3.75
CA ALA A 122 -32.14 5.36 -4.37
C ALA A 122 -32.91 6.28 -3.41
N ASN A 123 -33.02 5.94 -2.12
CA ASN A 123 -33.70 6.76 -1.12
C ASN A 123 -32.92 8.01 -0.68
N ALA A 124 -31.64 8.12 -1.04
CA ALA A 124 -30.75 9.25 -0.74
C ALA A 124 -30.46 10.12 -1.98
N VAL A 125 -31.00 9.77 -3.15
CA VAL A 125 -30.86 10.52 -4.40
C VAL A 125 -32.05 11.47 -4.56
N SER A 126 -31.79 12.74 -4.86
CA SER A 126 -32.84 13.74 -5.06
C SER A 126 -33.63 13.49 -6.35
N ARG A 127 -34.86 14.02 -6.42
CA ARG A 127 -35.70 13.91 -7.62
C ARG A 127 -35.06 14.50 -8.87
N ASP A 128 -34.35 15.61 -8.74
CA ASP A 128 -33.69 16.29 -9.86
C ASP A 128 -32.51 15.47 -10.39
N GLN A 129 -31.74 14.83 -9.49
CA GLN A 129 -30.68 13.88 -9.88
C GLN A 129 -31.26 12.67 -10.61
N PHE A 130 -32.39 12.13 -10.16
CA PHE A 130 -33.07 11.05 -10.89
C PHE A 130 -33.52 11.49 -12.29
N GLN A 131 -34.07 12.69 -12.42
CA GLN A 131 -34.49 13.21 -13.72
C GLN A 131 -33.30 13.35 -14.68
N GLY A 132 -32.18 13.92 -14.21
CA GLY A 132 -30.95 14.04 -14.99
C GLY A 132 -30.37 12.68 -15.37
N PHE A 133 -30.36 11.73 -14.44
CA PHE A 133 -29.93 10.34 -14.68
C PHE A 133 -30.71 9.67 -15.80
N PHE A 134 -32.05 9.70 -15.74
CA PHE A 134 -32.88 9.07 -16.78
C PHE A 134 -32.75 9.75 -18.13
N ALA A 135 -32.62 11.09 -18.17
CA ALA A 135 -32.39 11.81 -19.42
C ALA A 135 -31.07 11.38 -20.09
N LEU A 136 -29.98 11.30 -19.32
CA LEU A 136 -28.68 10.86 -19.84
C LEU A 136 -28.71 9.41 -20.31
N LEU A 137 -29.43 8.52 -19.63
CA LEU A 137 -29.60 7.14 -20.11
C LEU A 137 -30.43 7.07 -21.40
N GLN A 138 -31.42 7.93 -21.59
CA GLN A 138 -32.15 8.02 -22.86
C GLN A 138 -31.22 8.45 -24.00
N ASP A 139 -30.34 9.42 -23.74
CA ASP A 139 -29.35 9.91 -24.71
C ASP A 139 -28.25 8.86 -25.01
N ALA A 140 -27.94 7.98 -24.05
CA ALA A 140 -26.96 6.91 -24.21
C ALA A 140 -27.43 5.80 -25.17
N ALA A 141 -28.74 5.51 -25.21
CA ALA A 141 -29.32 4.40 -25.98
C ALA A 141 -28.92 4.38 -27.48
N PRO A 142 -29.03 5.47 -28.26
CA PRO A 142 -28.59 5.47 -29.66
C PRO A 142 -27.08 5.25 -29.83
N VAL A 143 -26.24 5.71 -28.89
CA VAL A 143 -24.79 5.52 -28.94
C VAL A 143 -24.43 4.06 -28.68
N ILE A 144 -25.10 3.41 -27.73
CA ILE A 144 -24.96 1.98 -27.46
C ILE A 144 -25.37 1.17 -28.69
N GLY A 145 -26.50 1.51 -29.32
CA GLY A 145 -26.95 0.90 -30.57
C GLY A 145 -25.91 1.01 -31.69
N ALA A 146 -25.34 2.20 -31.89
CA ALA A 146 -24.27 2.42 -32.86
C ALA A 146 -23.01 1.58 -32.56
N ALA A 147 -22.61 1.48 -31.29
CA ALA A 147 -21.48 0.64 -30.89
C ALA A 147 -21.71 -0.85 -31.21
N ILE A 148 -22.94 -1.36 -31.01
CA ILE A 148 -23.35 -2.72 -31.37
C ILE A 148 -23.28 -2.93 -32.89
N GLU A 149 -23.80 -1.98 -33.67
CA GLU A 149 -23.85 -2.07 -35.13
C GLU A 149 -22.47 -2.01 -35.80
N LEU A 150 -21.55 -1.18 -35.27
CA LEU A 150 -20.22 -0.99 -35.83
C LEU A 150 -19.27 -2.18 -35.60
N ASN A 151 -19.50 -2.98 -34.55
CA ASN A 151 -18.77 -4.23 -34.34
C ASN A 151 -19.67 -5.34 -33.73
N PRO A 152 -20.49 -6.00 -34.55
CA PRO A 152 -21.50 -6.94 -34.06
C PRO A 152 -20.94 -8.20 -33.40
N ALA A 153 -19.64 -8.49 -33.48
CA ALA A 153 -19.03 -9.63 -32.80
C ALA A 153 -18.55 -9.29 -31.37
N ASP A 154 -18.48 -7.99 -31.03
CA ASP A 154 -17.96 -7.50 -29.75
C ASP A 154 -18.96 -7.75 -28.62
N PRO A 155 -18.57 -8.43 -27.53
CA PRO A 155 -19.44 -8.56 -26.35
C PRO A 155 -19.45 -7.29 -25.48
N VAL A 156 -18.49 -6.37 -25.62
CA VAL A 156 -18.35 -5.21 -24.73
C VAL A 156 -19.52 -4.20 -24.87
N PRO A 157 -20.02 -3.85 -26.06
CA PRO A 157 -21.25 -3.05 -26.19
C PRO A 157 -22.45 -3.65 -25.44
N TRP A 158 -22.55 -4.98 -25.36
CA TRP A 158 -23.63 -5.65 -24.63
C TRP A 158 -23.45 -5.58 -23.12
N ARG A 159 -22.22 -5.56 -22.59
CA ARG A 159 -21.98 -5.20 -21.18
C ARG A 159 -22.56 -3.81 -20.87
N ILE A 160 -22.33 -2.85 -21.75
CA ILE A 160 -22.82 -1.47 -21.61
C ILE A 160 -24.34 -1.45 -21.71
N ALA A 161 -24.94 -2.18 -22.66
CA ALA A 161 -26.39 -2.33 -22.79
C ALA A 161 -27.05 -2.98 -21.56
N LEU A 162 -26.41 -3.98 -20.95
CA LEU A 162 -26.88 -4.57 -19.68
C LEU A 162 -26.81 -3.56 -18.53
N THR A 163 -25.77 -2.72 -18.49
CA THR A 163 -25.61 -1.66 -17.48
C THR A 163 -26.65 -0.56 -17.68
N HIS A 164 -26.97 -0.24 -18.94
CA HIS A 164 -28.04 0.65 -19.32
C HIS A 164 -29.40 0.11 -18.87
N ALA A 165 -29.70 -1.16 -19.18
CA ALA A 165 -30.94 -1.84 -18.78
C ALA A 165 -31.15 -1.83 -17.25
N LEU A 166 -30.07 -2.04 -16.49
CA LEU A 166 -30.06 -1.91 -15.03
C LEU A 166 -30.47 -0.50 -14.59
N GLY A 167 -29.89 0.54 -15.20
CA GLY A 167 -30.16 1.94 -14.86
C GLY A 167 -31.55 2.42 -15.30
N THR A 168 -32.00 2.04 -16.49
CA THR A 168 -33.30 2.47 -17.04
C THR A 168 -34.49 1.74 -16.44
N GLN A 169 -34.27 0.74 -15.60
CA GLN A 169 -35.31 -0.15 -15.11
C GLN A 169 -36.03 -0.88 -16.25
N ALA A 170 -35.23 -1.40 -17.19
CA ALA A 170 -35.77 -2.16 -18.31
C ALA A 170 -36.55 -3.38 -17.81
N SER A 171 -37.52 -3.84 -18.61
CA SER A 171 -38.25 -5.06 -18.27
C SER A 171 -37.31 -6.27 -18.32
N ARG A 172 -37.69 -7.34 -17.61
CA ARG A 172 -36.92 -8.59 -17.58
C ARG A 172 -36.70 -9.15 -19.00
N GLU A 173 -37.68 -9.04 -19.87
CA GLU A 173 -37.61 -9.51 -21.25
C GLU A 173 -36.55 -8.75 -22.07
N VAL A 174 -36.43 -7.43 -21.87
CA VAL A 174 -35.39 -6.62 -22.54
C VAL A 174 -34.01 -7.01 -22.01
N PHE A 175 -33.86 -7.13 -20.69
CA PHE A 175 -32.62 -7.56 -20.08
C PHE A 175 -32.19 -8.96 -20.58
N ASP A 176 -33.11 -9.92 -20.60
CA ASP A 176 -32.85 -11.28 -21.06
C ASP A 176 -32.44 -11.29 -22.54
N SER A 177 -33.03 -10.44 -23.39
CA SER A 177 -32.61 -10.32 -24.79
C SER A 177 -31.17 -9.80 -24.95
N TYR A 178 -30.75 -8.82 -24.13
CA TYR A 178 -29.36 -8.32 -24.13
C TYR A 178 -28.40 -9.36 -23.57
N TRP A 179 -28.85 -10.13 -22.59
CA TRP A 179 -28.08 -11.23 -22.00
C TRP A 179 -27.82 -12.35 -23.01
N GLU A 180 -28.84 -12.75 -23.78
CA GLU A 180 -28.72 -13.74 -24.86
C GLU A 180 -27.67 -13.30 -25.90
N GLU A 181 -27.71 -12.03 -26.32
CA GLU A 181 -26.75 -11.48 -27.27
C GLU A 181 -25.32 -11.43 -26.70
N ALA A 182 -25.16 -11.08 -25.41
CA ALA A 182 -23.86 -11.09 -24.74
C ALA A 182 -23.25 -12.50 -24.69
N VAL A 183 -24.05 -13.48 -24.25
CA VAL A 183 -23.61 -14.88 -24.11
C VAL A 183 -23.35 -15.52 -25.47
N ALA A 184 -24.13 -15.20 -26.50
CA ALA A 184 -23.92 -15.70 -27.86
C ALA A 184 -22.54 -15.31 -28.43
N ARG A 185 -22.00 -14.15 -28.04
CA ARG A 185 -20.68 -13.66 -28.50
C ARG A 185 -19.53 -14.14 -27.64
N ALA A 186 -19.69 -14.06 -26.32
CA ALA A 186 -18.65 -14.44 -25.38
C ALA A 186 -19.26 -15.05 -24.11
N PRO A 187 -19.54 -16.38 -24.11
CA PRO A 187 -20.19 -17.06 -22.99
C PRO A 187 -19.47 -16.91 -21.65
N HIS A 188 -18.16 -16.65 -21.68
CA HIS A 188 -17.31 -16.53 -20.49
C HIS A 188 -16.87 -15.10 -20.17
N HIS A 189 -17.49 -14.07 -20.76
CA HIS A 189 -17.11 -12.68 -20.54
C HIS A 189 -17.49 -12.19 -19.13
N PHE A 190 -16.52 -12.09 -18.23
CA PHE A 190 -16.69 -11.77 -16.82
C PHE A 190 -17.40 -10.43 -16.58
N GLY A 191 -17.14 -9.43 -17.42
CA GLY A 191 -17.81 -8.12 -17.35
C GLY A 191 -19.32 -8.22 -17.54
N CYS A 192 -19.78 -8.97 -18.56
CA CYS A 192 -21.23 -9.15 -18.80
C CYS A 192 -21.87 -9.92 -17.64
N HIS A 193 -21.23 -11.01 -17.20
CA HIS A 193 -21.73 -11.79 -16.06
C HIS A 193 -21.77 -10.98 -14.76
N SER A 194 -20.81 -10.08 -14.54
CA SER A 194 -20.78 -9.22 -13.35
C SER A 194 -21.94 -8.22 -13.33
N VAL A 195 -22.28 -7.63 -14.48
CA VAL A 195 -23.44 -6.73 -14.59
C VAL A 195 -24.74 -7.51 -14.43
N ALA A 196 -24.84 -8.70 -15.03
CA ALA A 196 -26.02 -9.56 -14.88
C ALA A 196 -26.24 -9.99 -13.42
N LEU A 197 -25.17 -10.33 -12.71
CA LEU A 197 -25.23 -10.62 -11.28
C LEU A 197 -25.78 -9.43 -10.48
N GLN A 198 -25.38 -8.19 -10.80
CA GLN A 198 -25.93 -6.99 -10.16
C GLN A 198 -27.41 -6.78 -10.51
N TYR A 199 -27.85 -7.03 -11.74
CA TYR A 199 -29.28 -6.95 -12.08
C TYR A 199 -30.14 -7.89 -11.24
N LEU A 200 -29.65 -9.12 -11.03
CA LEU A 200 -30.35 -10.17 -10.30
C LEU A 200 -30.24 -10.06 -8.77
N CYS A 201 -29.53 -9.06 -8.23
CA CYS A 201 -29.46 -8.88 -6.79
C CYS A 201 -30.72 -8.21 -6.23
N GLU A 202 -30.99 -8.45 -4.95
CA GLU A 202 -32.23 -8.05 -4.26
C GLU A 202 -32.45 -6.53 -4.20
N LYS A 203 -31.38 -5.73 -4.10
CA LYS A 203 -31.47 -4.26 -4.15
C LYS A 203 -31.91 -3.71 -5.52
N TRP A 204 -31.93 -4.56 -6.55
CA TRP A 204 -32.33 -4.22 -7.92
C TRP A 204 -33.60 -5.01 -8.30
N TYR A 205 -33.50 -6.00 -9.20
CA TYR A 205 -34.67 -6.64 -9.81
C TYR A 205 -34.83 -8.13 -9.48
N GLY A 206 -33.90 -8.70 -8.70
CA GLY A 206 -33.93 -10.13 -8.36
C GLY A 206 -34.03 -10.39 -6.87
N SER A 207 -33.36 -11.44 -6.42
CA SER A 207 -33.33 -11.89 -5.02
C SER A 207 -31.94 -12.45 -4.68
N HIS A 208 -31.64 -12.59 -3.39
CA HIS A 208 -30.40 -13.27 -2.99
C HIS A 208 -30.33 -14.70 -3.53
N GLU A 209 -31.45 -15.43 -3.56
CA GLU A 209 -31.49 -16.79 -4.10
C GLU A 209 -31.14 -16.83 -5.59
N GLU A 210 -31.78 -15.97 -6.39
CA GLU A 210 -31.57 -15.87 -7.84
C GLU A 210 -30.14 -15.42 -8.18
N MET A 211 -29.63 -14.37 -7.51
CA MET A 211 -28.27 -13.85 -7.70
C MET A 211 -27.21 -14.93 -7.50
N PHE A 212 -27.27 -15.66 -6.38
CA PHE A 212 -26.29 -16.70 -6.13
C PHE A 212 -26.50 -17.91 -7.05
N ALA A 213 -27.74 -18.28 -7.41
CA ALA A 213 -27.99 -19.41 -8.32
C ALA A 213 -27.40 -19.13 -9.71
N PHE A 214 -27.56 -17.91 -10.20
CA PHE A 214 -26.91 -17.43 -11.41
C PHE A 214 -25.38 -17.51 -11.30
N ALA A 215 -24.81 -16.97 -10.23
CA ALA A 215 -23.36 -16.94 -10.01
C ALA A 215 -22.73 -18.34 -9.95
N GLU A 216 -23.41 -19.28 -9.29
CA GLU A 216 -22.97 -20.67 -9.16
C GLU A 216 -23.06 -21.41 -10.50
N ASN A 217 -24.17 -21.27 -11.21
CA ASN A 217 -24.34 -21.89 -12.52
C ASN A 217 -23.29 -21.39 -13.52
N ALA A 218 -23.04 -20.07 -13.55
CA ALA A 218 -21.98 -19.48 -14.38
C ALA A 218 -20.58 -20.02 -14.03
N ALA A 219 -20.29 -20.20 -12.74
CA ALA A 219 -19.02 -20.76 -12.27
C ALA A 219 -18.88 -22.26 -12.55
N GLU A 220 -19.98 -23.03 -12.55
CA GLU A 220 -19.99 -24.47 -12.86
C GLU A 220 -19.77 -24.76 -14.35
N GLN A 221 -20.25 -23.88 -15.22
CA GLN A 221 -20.07 -24.00 -16.67
C GLN A 221 -18.73 -23.42 -17.16
N ALA A 222 -17.97 -22.77 -16.29
CA ALA A 222 -16.74 -22.09 -16.65
C ALA A 222 -15.57 -23.05 -16.89
N LEU A 223 -14.69 -22.69 -17.83
CA LEU A 223 -13.42 -23.39 -18.05
C LEU A 223 -12.47 -23.19 -16.85
N PRO A 224 -11.56 -24.16 -16.57
CA PRO A 224 -10.54 -23.98 -15.55
C PRO A 224 -9.73 -22.69 -15.72
N GLY A 225 -9.53 -21.96 -14.63
CA GLY A 225 -8.84 -20.68 -14.63
C GLY A 225 -9.70 -19.48 -15.05
N SER A 226 -10.96 -19.67 -15.47
CA SER A 226 -11.85 -18.56 -15.80
C SER A 226 -12.21 -17.71 -14.59
N LYS A 227 -12.23 -16.38 -14.78
CA LYS A 227 -12.68 -15.41 -13.76
C LYS A 227 -14.14 -15.63 -13.34
N LEU A 228 -14.96 -16.33 -14.13
CA LEU A 228 -16.33 -16.67 -13.72
C LEU A 228 -16.40 -17.50 -12.44
N HIS A 229 -15.34 -18.25 -12.09
CA HIS A 229 -15.27 -18.94 -10.79
C HIS A 229 -15.31 -17.97 -9.59
N ALA A 230 -15.05 -16.67 -9.79
CA ALA A 230 -15.18 -15.63 -8.78
C ALA A 230 -16.60 -15.08 -8.61
N LEU A 231 -17.56 -15.36 -9.49
CA LEU A 231 -18.91 -14.81 -9.39
C LEU A 231 -19.62 -15.16 -8.08
N PRO A 232 -19.55 -16.40 -7.55
CA PRO A 232 -20.12 -16.71 -6.24
C PRO A 232 -19.50 -15.87 -5.11
N LEU A 233 -18.20 -15.56 -5.19
CA LEU A 233 -17.54 -14.67 -4.23
C LEU A 233 -18.11 -13.25 -4.35
N LYS A 234 -18.28 -12.75 -5.58
CA LYS A 234 -18.88 -11.43 -5.83
C LYS A 234 -20.31 -11.33 -5.28
N ALA A 235 -21.13 -12.37 -5.46
CA ALA A 235 -22.45 -12.46 -4.84
C ALA A 235 -22.38 -12.43 -3.31
N ALA A 236 -21.39 -13.11 -2.71
CA ALA A 236 -21.19 -13.11 -1.26
C ALA A 236 -20.73 -11.73 -0.72
N VAL A 237 -19.85 -11.03 -1.44
CA VAL A 237 -19.45 -9.65 -1.10
C VAL A 237 -20.65 -8.71 -1.17
N GLU A 238 -21.44 -8.78 -2.23
CA GLU A 238 -22.67 -7.98 -2.37
C GLU A 238 -23.63 -8.21 -1.19
N TYR A 239 -23.89 -9.47 -0.86
CA TYR A 239 -24.77 -9.84 0.26
C TYR A 239 -24.24 -9.38 1.63
N LEU A 240 -22.97 -9.64 1.94
CA LEU A 240 -22.41 -9.39 3.28
C LEU A 240 -21.95 -7.96 3.52
N VAL A 241 -21.54 -7.23 2.48
CA VAL A 241 -20.93 -5.90 2.62
C VAL A 241 -21.87 -4.81 2.12
N VAL A 242 -22.55 -5.02 1.00
CA VAL A 242 -23.31 -3.96 0.32
C VAL A 242 -24.77 -3.92 0.77
N ALA A 243 -25.40 -5.08 0.93
CA ALA A 243 -26.78 -5.18 1.43
C ALA A 243 -26.86 -4.89 2.94
N SER A 244 -25.92 -5.46 3.73
CA SER A 244 -25.88 -5.32 5.20
C SER A 244 -25.60 -3.90 5.71
N ALA A 245 -24.96 -3.04 4.91
CA ALA A 245 -24.64 -1.65 5.25
C ALA A 245 -25.88 -0.73 5.38
N GLY A 246 -27.11 -1.25 5.27
CA GLY A 246 -28.27 -0.43 5.62
C GLY A 246 -29.63 -1.11 5.56
N THR A 247 -29.84 -2.25 6.21
CA THR A 247 -31.20 -2.76 6.40
C THR A 247 -31.88 -2.10 7.59
N ARG A 248 -32.96 -1.39 7.25
CA ARG A 248 -34.29 -1.38 7.88
C ARG A 248 -34.59 -2.71 8.58
N GLU A 249 -35.38 -2.71 9.67
CA GLU A 249 -35.79 -3.93 10.39
C GLU A 249 -36.12 -5.08 9.43
N LYS A 250 -35.36 -6.18 9.54
CA LYS A 250 -35.49 -7.37 8.68
C LYS A 250 -36.89 -7.96 8.80
N ASP A 251 -37.56 -8.16 7.67
CA ASP A 251 -38.71 -9.06 7.59
C ASP A 251 -38.20 -10.51 7.76
N PRO A 252 -38.71 -11.29 8.71
CA PRO A 252 -38.30 -12.69 8.92
C PRO A 252 -38.63 -13.65 7.76
N SER A 253 -39.33 -13.18 6.71
CA SER A 253 -39.53 -13.92 5.45
C SER A 253 -38.36 -13.81 4.47
N ASP A 254 -37.38 -12.95 4.73
CA ASP A 254 -36.21 -12.75 3.89
C ASP A 254 -35.18 -13.86 4.17
N GLY A 255 -35.16 -14.87 3.30
CA GLY A 255 -34.37 -16.09 3.46
C GLY A 255 -32.89 -15.79 3.65
N THR A 256 -32.34 -16.12 4.82
CA THR A 256 -30.91 -15.96 5.09
C THR A 256 -30.10 -16.90 4.19
N VAL A 257 -29.15 -16.36 3.42
CA VAL A 257 -28.25 -17.19 2.60
C VAL A 257 -27.45 -18.12 3.53
N PRO A 258 -27.45 -19.45 3.29
CA PRO A 258 -26.72 -20.38 4.14
C PRO A 258 -25.22 -20.11 4.17
N GLN A 259 -24.63 -20.12 5.36
CA GLN A 259 -23.18 -19.91 5.54
C GLN A 259 -22.33 -20.88 4.68
N ALA A 260 -22.79 -22.12 4.50
CA ALA A 260 -22.13 -23.11 3.66
C ALA A 260 -21.97 -22.67 2.20
N ARG A 261 -22.90 -21.85 1.68
CA ARG A 261 -22.85 -21.28 0.33
C ARG A 261 -21.72 -20.25 0.20
N ILE A 262 -21.58 -19.41 1.22
CA ILE A 262 -20.49 -18.41 1.32
C ILE A 262 -19.14 -19.11 1.46
N ASP A 263 -19.05 -20.14 2.31
CA ASP A 263 -17.81 -20.91 2.47
C ASP A 263 -17.38 -21.61 1.18
N ALA A 264 -18.34 -22.11 0.39
CA ALA A 264 -18.08 -22.69 -0.92
C ALA A 264 -17.59 -21.64 -1.93
N ALA A 265 -18.18 -20.44 -1.93
CA ALA A 265 -17.75 -19.32 -2.76
C ALA A 265 -16.30 -18.89 -2.44
N ILE A 266 -15.96 -18.77 -1.15
CA ILE A 266 -14.59 -18.45 -0.71
C ILE A 266 -13.60 -19.53 -1.17
N ARG A 267 -13.93 -20.82 -0.98
CA ARG A 267 -13.06 -21.94 -1.39
C ARG A 267 -12.79 -21.91 -2.89
N ARG A 268 -13.84 -21.73 -3.70
CA ARG A 268 -13.72 -21.65 -5.16
C ARG A 268 -12.86 -20.47 -5.60
N ALA A 269 -13.00 -19.32 -4.94
CA ALA A 269 -12.16 -18.16 -5.23
C ALA A 269 -10.69 -18.36 -4.79
N GLN A 270 -10.43 -19.11 -3.71
CA GLN A 270 -9.06 -19.52 -3.34
C GLN A 270 -8.45 -20.43 -4.41
N GLU A 271 -9.21 -21.40 -4.92
CA GLU A 271 -8.78 -22.28 -6.02
C GLU A 271 -8.48 -21.48 -7.30
N LEU A 272 -9.33 -20.51 -7.64
CA LEU A 272 -9.08 -19.59 -8.75
C LEU A 272 -7.83 -18.73 -8.50
N SER A 273 -7.67 -18.14 -7.32
CA SER A 273 -6.51 -17.31 -6.96
C SER A 273 -5.19 -18.07 -7.10
N ALA A 274 -5.19 -19.36 -6.77
CA ALA A 274 -4.04 -20.26 -6.90
C ALA A 274 -3.73 -20.66 -8.35
N HIS A 275 -4.65 -20.44 -9.29
CA HIS A 275 -4.45 -20.70 -10.72
C HIS A 275 -3.59 -19.62 -11.40
N TYR A 276 -3.48 -18.44 -10.79
CA TYR A 276 -2.73 -17.30 -11.29
C TYR A 276 -1.44 -17.10 -10.50
N GLU A 277 -0.42 -16.54 -11.16
CA GLU A 277 0.83 -16.19 -10.50
C GLU A 277 0.63 -15.14 -9.39
N ALA A 278 1.48 -15.17 -8.37
CA ALA A 278 1.45 -14.16 -7.31
C ALA A 278 1.79 -12.79 -7.90
N GLY A 279 0.98 -11.77 -7.57
CA GLY A 279 1.12 -10.42 -8.12
C GLY A 279 0.56 -10.24 -9.52
N ASP A 280 -0.16 -11.22 -10.09
CA ASP A 280 -0.85 -11.03 -11.36
C ASP A 280 -1.97 -9.96 -11.25
N PRO A 281 -1.89 -8.85 -12.01
CA PRO A 281 -2.90 -7.79 -11.95
C PRO A 281 -4.27 -8.22 -12.48
N GLU A 282 -4.37 -9.24 -13.34
CA GLU A 282 -5.63 -9.65 -13.97
C GLU A 282 -6.64 -10.19 -12.95
N ILE A 283 -6.15 -10.85 -11.89
CA ILE A 283 -6.96 -11.43 -10.82
C ILE A 283 -6.95 -10.57 -9.55
N ALA A 284 -6.26 -9.42 -9.55
CA ALA A 284 -6.15 -8.54 -8.39
C ALA A 284 -7.51 -8.14 -7.78
N PRO A 285 -8.56 -7.79 -8.56
CA PRO A 285 -9.88 -7.48 -8.00
C PRO A 285 -10.46 -8.64 -7.18
N VAL A 286 -10.37 -9.87 -7.71
CA VAL A 286 -10.87 -11.07 -7.02
C VAL A 286 -10.08 -11.34 -5.74
N ARG A 287 -8.75 -11.15 -5.77
CA ARG A 287 -7.89 -11.36 -4.59
C ARG A 287 -8.18 -10.34 -3.49
N ASN A 288 -8.46 -9.08 -3.83
CA ASN A 288 -8.84 -8.04 -2.87
C ASN A 288 -10.20 -8.35 -2.24
N ASP A 289 -11.21 -8.73 -3.03
CA ASP A 289 -12.51 -9.21 -2.52
C ASP A 289 -12.35 -10.43 -1.61
N LEU A 290 -11.51 -11.40 -2.00
CA LEU A 290 -11.24 -12.61 -1.24
C LEU A 290 -10.54 -12.32 0.08
N ALA A 291 -9.57 -11.40 0.10
CA ALA A 291 -8.88 -10.98 1.30
C ALA A 291 -9.85 -10.36 2.32
N LEU A 292 -10.80 -9.54 1.85
CA LEU A 292 -11.87 -8.98 2.68
C LEU A 292 -12.83 -10.08 3.19
N MET A 293 -13.27 -10.99 2.33
CA MET A 293 -14.18 -12.06 2.75
C MET A 293 -13.54 -12.98 3.79
N LEU A 294 -12.26 -13.35 3.62
CA LEU A 294 -11.52 -14.11 4.61
C LEU A 294 -11.37 -13.35 5.93
N LEU A 295 -11.21 -12.02 5.87
CA LEU A 295 -11.20 -11.15 7.05
C LEU A 295 -12.53 -11.17 7.81
N LEU A 296 -13.66 -11.00 7.11
CA LEU A 296 -15.00 -10.99 7.69
C LEU A 296 -15.37 -12.33 8.34
N HIS A 297 -14.79 -13.43 7.85
CA HIS A 297 -14.94 -14.77 8.41
C HIS A 297 -13.84 -15.17 9.41
N GLU A 298 -13.02 -14.23 9.88
CA GLU A 298 -11.94 -14.46 10.86
C GLU A 298 -10.90 -15.51 10.41
N ARG A 299 -10.74 -15.71 9.10
CA ARG A 299 -9.74 -16.62 8.48
C ARG A 299 -8.42 -15.88 8.23
N TRP A 300 -7.84 -15.35 9.31
CA TRP A 300 -6.71 -14.41 9.28
C TRP A 300 -5.46 -14.92 8.55
N SER A 301 -5.09 -16.19 8.74
CA SER A 301 -3.91 -16.77 8.08
C SER A 301 -4.06 -16.84 6.57
N GLU A 302 -5.25 -17.22 6.10
CA GLU A 302 -5.57 -17.35 4.68
C GLU A 302 -5.70 -15.96 4.05
N SER A 303 -6.28 -14.99 4.77
CA SER A 303 -6.29 -13.59 4.33
C SER A 303 -4.86 -13.05 4.16
N LEU A 304 -3.93 -13.39 5.07
CA LEU A 304 -2.53 -12.99 4.94
C LEU A 304 -1.87 -13.56 3.67
N GLU A 305 -2.22 -14.80 3.30
CA GLU A 305 -1.75 -15.41 2.05
C GLU A 305 -2.30 -14.68 0.83
N GLN A 306 -3.56 -14.26 0.86
CA GLN A 306 -4.12 -13.43 -0.21
C GLN A 306 -3.43 -12.07 -0.28
N PHE A 307 -3.14 -11.40 0.84
CA PHE A 307 -2.34 -10.15 0.81
C PHE A 307 -0.93 -10.31 0.21
N ARG A 308 -0.33 -11.50 0.31
CA ARG A 308 0.92 -11.82 -0.40
C ARG A 308 0.66 -12.04 -1.89
N ALA A 309 -0.38 -12.80 -2.23
CA ALA A 309 -0.75 -13.07 -3.62
C ALA A 309 -1.22 -11.83 -4.39
N ILE A 310 -1.80 -10.84 -3.72
CA ILE A 310 -2.17 -9.53 -4.30
C ILE A 310 -0.91 -8.78 -4.76
N GLY A 311 0.20 -8.92 -4.04
CA GLY A 311 1.41 -8.18 -4.33
C GLY A 311 1.17 -6.67 -4.23
N VAL A 312 1.59 -5.94 -5.26
CA VAL A 312 1.53 -4.47 -5.29
C VAL A 312 0.17 -3.94 -5.79
N HIS A 313 -0.73 -4.82 -6.25
CA HIS A 313 -1.95 -4.44 -6.97
C HIS A 313 -3.16 -4.37 -6.04
N ALA A 314 -3.22 -3.34 -5.19
CA ALA A 314 -4.47 -3.01 -4.51
C ALA A 314 -5.50 -2.50 -5.54
N THR A 315 -6.78 -2.61 -5.20
CA THR A 315 -7.90 -2.15 -6.03
C THR A 315 -8.79 -1.21 -5.24
N GLU A 316 -9.53 -0.32 -5.89
CA GLU A 316 -10.42 0.61 -5.19
C GLU A 316 -11.47 -0.16 -4.37
N PHE A 317 -12.16 -1.10 -5.01
CA PHE A 317 -13.06 -2.02 -4.35
C PHE A 317 -12.30 -3.25 -3.83
N PRO A 318 -12.57 -3.73 -2.61
CA PRO A 318 -13.67 -3.30 -1.73
C PRO A 318 -13.27 -2.20 -0.71
N TRP A 319 -12.04 -1.71 -0.75
CA TRP A 319 -11.49 -0.86 0.33
C TRP A 319 -12.14 0.52 0.42
N VAL A 320 -12.66 1.04 -0.69
CA VAL A 320 -13.41 2.30 -0.75
C VAL A 320 -14.61 2.34 0.21
N TYR A 321 -15.17 1.18 0.59
CA TYR A 321 -16.24 1.11 1.59
C TYR A 321 -15.80 1.54 2.99
N PHE A 322 -14.49 1.55 3.27
CA PHE A 322 -13.92 1.86 4.58
C PHE A 322 -13.22 3.23 4.63
N GLY A 323 -12.85 3.80 3.49
CA GLY A 323 -12.11 5.06 3.41
C GLY A 323 -11.21 5.14 2.17
N ASP A 324 -10.06 5.79 2.31
CA ASP A 324 -9.05 5.84 1.25
C ASP A 324 -8.57 4.42 0.91
N PRO A 325 -8.77 3.92 -0.33
CA PRO A 325 -8.55 2.51 -0.64
C PRO A 325 -7.14 2.01 -0.36
N ARG A 326 -6.13 2.83 -0.67
CA ARG A 326 -4.72 2.48 -0.44
C ARG A 326 -4.43 2.36 1.05
N LYS A 327 -4.82 3.37 1.82
CA LYS A 327 -4.62 3.39 3.26
C LYS A 327 -5.34 2.22 3.93
N GLU A 328 -6.61 1.99 3.60
CA GLU A 328 -7.41 0.93 4.21
C GLU A 328 -6.84 -0.45 3.85
N PHE A 329 -6.46 -0.70 2.59
CA PHE A 329 -5.75 -1.93 2.21
C PHE A 329 -4.51 -2.17 3.09
N LEU A 330 -3.67 -1.15 3.27
CA LEU A 330 -2.44 -1.24 4.06
C LEU A 330 -2.70 -1.44 5.56
N ASP A 331 -3.75 -0.80 6.09
CA ASP A 331 -4.18 -0.91 7.48
C ASP A 331 -4.73 -2.31 7.75
N PHE A 332 -5.62 -2.84 6.90
CA PHE A 332 -6.12 -4.22 7.00
C PHE A 332 -4.99 -5.24 6.87
N ARG A 333 -4.10 -5.10 5.88
CA ARG A 333 -2.91 -5.95 5.71
C ARG A 333 -2.05 -5.98 6.98
N THR A 334 -1.82 -4.81 7.57
CA THR A 334 -1.05 -4.68 8.82
C THR A 334 -1.78 -5.30 10.00
N GLY A 335 -3.08 -5.07 10.11
CA GLY A 335 -3.96 -5.63 11.13
C GLY A 335 -3.96 -7.16 11.12
N VAL A 336 -4.12 -7.76 9.94
CA VAL A 336 -4.04 -9.22 9.74
C VAL A 336 -2.71 -9.76 10.21
N ARG A 337 -1.61 -9.15 9.77
CA ARG A 337 -0.26 -9.57 10.15
C ARG A 337 -0.07 -9.55 11.67
N VAL A 338 -0.52 -8.47 12.34
CA VAL A 338 -0.44 -8.36 13.81
C VAL A 338 -1.31 -9.42 14.50
N HIS A 339 -2.50 -9.69 13.96
CA HIS A 339 -3.41 -10.71 14.47
C HIS A 339 -2.80 -12.12 14.39
N VAL A 340 -2.26 -12.50 13.22
CA VAL A 340 -1.57 -13.78 13.01
C VAL A 340 -0.33 -13.88 13.92
N ALA A 341 0.45 -12.81 14.04
CA ALA A 341 1.62 -12.78 14.92
C ALA A 341 1.26 -13.00 16.40
N ARG A 342 0.18 -12.37 16.85
CA ARG A 342 -0.32 -12.48 18.24
C ARG A 342 -0.79 -13.89 18.58
N ASN A 343 -1.43 -14.57 17.63
CA ASN A 343 -1.99 -15.90 17.82
C ASN A 343 -1.00 -17.03 17.52
N THR A 344 0.13 -16.73 16.87
CA THR A 344 1.21 -17.70 16.70
C THR A 344 1.87 -17.97 18.06
N PRO A 345 1.96 -19.23 18.52
CA PRO A 345 2.61 -19.55 19.79
C PRO A 345 4.07 -19.07 19.81
N PHE A 346 4.54 -18.64 20.99
CA PHE A 346 5.84 -17.94 21.10
C PHE A 346 7.04 -18.77 20.60
N PHE A 347 7.00 -20.09 20.77
CA PHE A 347 8.07 -21.00 20.34
C PHE A 347 7.81 -21.67 18.98
N SER A 348 6.69 -21.40 18.33
CA SER A 348 6.36 -21.96 17.02
C SER A 348 6.93 -21.09 15.89
N ARG A 349 7.04 -21.68 14.70
CA ARG A 349 7.32 -20.92 13.47
C ARG A 349 5.99 -20.36 12.94
N PRO A 350 5.92 -19.08 12.54
CA PRO A 350 4.73 -18.56 11.90
C PRO A 350 4.48 -19.27 10.55
N PRO A 351 3.22 -19.33 10.07
CA PRO A 351 2.90 -19.88 8.76
C PRO A 351 3.79 -19.22 7.70
N GLN A 352 4.62 -20.04 7.06
CA GLN A 352 5.50 -19.62 5.97
C GLN A 352 4.73 -19.74 4.66
N PRO A 353 4.99 -18.87 3.66
CA PRO A 353 4.52 -19.14 2.31
C PRO A 353 5.01 -20.52 1.87
N GLU A 354 4.15 -21.31 1.20
CA GLU A 354 4.61 -22.53 0.54
C GLU A 354 5.73 -22.17 -0.45
N PRO A 355 6.83 -22.93 -0.49
CA PRO A 355 7.88 -22.67 -1.46
C PRO A 355 7.29 -22.84 -2.85
N ALA A 356 7.29 -21.76 -3.64
CA ALA A 356 6.97 -21.83 -5.06
C ALA A 356 7.82 -22.92 -5.72
N ALA A 357 7.18 -23.78 -6.53
CA ALA A 357 7.90 -24.76 -7.32
C ALA A 357 8.97 -24.06 -8.15
N PRO A 358 10.18 -24.63 -8.30
CA PRO A 358 11.23 -24.00 -9.09
C PRO A 358 10.82 -24.02 -10.56
N THR A 359 10.26 -22.91 -11.06
CA THR A 359 10.05 -22.71 -12.49
C THR A 359 11.34 -22.22 -13.12
N ALA A 360 11.84 -23.04 -14.05
CA ALA A 360 12.93 -22.70 -14.93
C ALA A 360 12.52 -21.56 -15.86
N GLY A 361 13.35 -20.50 -15.92
CA GLY A 361 13.32 -19.53 -17.01
C GLY A 361 12.55 -18.23 -16.77
N ALA A 362 12.77 -17.55 -15.64
CA ALA A 362 12.58 -16.10 -15.59
C ALA A 362 13.90 -15.42 -15.94
N GLY A 363 13.99 -14.83 -17.13
CA GLY A 363 15.03 -13.85 -17.44
C GLY A 363 14.98 -12.72 -16.41
N GLY A 364 16.14 -12.42 -15.80
CA GLY A 364 16.26 -11.50 -14.68
C GLY A 364 15.76 -10.09 -15.01
N GLY A 365 14.55 -9.77 -14.57
CA GLY A 365 14.15 -8.42 -14.21
C GLY A 365 14.48 -8.21 -12.73
N THR A 366 15.50 -7.41 -12.45
CA THR A 366 15.86 -6.96 -11.10
C THR A 366 14.64 -6.41 -10.37
N GLU A 367 14.19 -7.07 -9.29
CA GLU A 367 13.34 -6.46 -8.26
C GLU A 367 13.98 -5.12 -7.87
N ALA A 368 13.26 -4.01 -8.06
CA ALA A 368 13.81 -2.70 -7.78
C ALA A 368 14.08 -2.54 -6.27
N GLU A 369 15.35 -2.59 -5.88
CA GLU A 369 15.79 -2.42 -4.49
C GLU A 369 15.32 -1.05 -3.94
N HIS A 370 14.53 -1.09 -2.86
CA HIS A 370 14.12 0.11 -2.15
C HIS A 370 15.30 0.69 -1.37
N SER A 371 15.46 2.01 -1.39
CA SER A 371 16.57 2.68 -0.70
C SER A 371 16.10 3.97 -0.04
N SER A 372 16.55 4.21 1.19
CA SER A 372 16.25 5.43 1.93
C SER A 372 17.52 6.07 2.45
N LEU A 373 17.60 7.40 2.37
CA LEU A 373 18.73 8.19 2.85
C LEU A 373 18.22 9.41 3.60
N ALA A 374 18.65 9.60 4.85
CA ALA A 374 18.27 10.75 5.65
C ALA A 374 19.35 11.84 5.56
N VAL A 375 18.91 13.05 5.23
CA VAL A 375 19.70 14.28 5.24
C VAL A 375 19.36 15.03 6.52
N VAL A 376 20.32 15.08 7.45
CA VAL A 376 20.13 15.60 8.80
C VAL A 376 20.91 16.91 8.96
N SER A 377 20.21 18.01 9.27
CA SER A 377 20.83 19.34 9.45
C SER A 377 21.53 19.49 10.80
N ALA A 378 22.47 18.60 11.10
CA ALA A 378 23.33 18.63 12.28
C ALA A 378 24.69 17.97 12.01
N PRO A 379 25.76 18.38 12.73
CA PRO A 379 27.09 17.78 12.61
C PRO A 379 27.14 16.30 13.02
N PHE A 380 28.10 15.57 12.45
CA PHE A 380 28.27 14.12 12.65
C PHE A 380 28.22 13.69 14.12
N ASP A 381 28.99 14.35 14.99
CA ASP A 381 29.09 13.95 16.39
C ASP A 381 27.75 14.12 17.15
N THR A 382 26.97 15.15 16.79
CA THR A 382 25.65 15.41 17.37
C THR A 382 24.66 14.31 16.97
N VAL A 383 24.63 13.95 15.68
CA VAL A 383 23.76 12.88 15.18
C VAL A 383 24.20 11.53 15.74
N ALA A 384 25.51 11.28 15.83
CA ALA A 384 26.06 10.06 16.39
C ALA A 384 25.71 9.88 17.88
N ASP A 385 25.71 10.97 18.65
CA ASP A 385 25.35 10.93 20.08
C ASP A 385 23.84 10.73 20.31
N ALA A 386 22.99 11.31 19.45
CA ALA A 386 21.55 11.13 19.49
C ALA A 386 21.12 9.72 19.03
N THR A 387 21.93 9.08 18.19
CA THR A 387 21.69 7.74 17.67
C THR A 387 22.14 6.67 18.68
N PHE A 388 21.32 6.47 19.73
CA PHE A 388 21.69 5.60 20.85
C PHE A 388 21.00 4.21 20.84
N SER A 389 19.88 4.06 20.12
CA SER A 389 19.10 2.83 20.07
C SER A 389 18.58 2.60 18.65
N GLY A 390 18.68 1.37 18.14
CA GLY A 390 18.21 1.07 16.78
C GLY A 390 19.03 -0.01 16.08
N PRO A 391 18.73 -0.29 14.81
CA PRO A 391 19.58 -1.08 13.93
C PRO A 391 20.91 -0.37 13.67
N PRO A 392 21.93 -1.06 13.13
CA PRO A 392 23.18 -0.40 12.79
C PRO A 392 22.94 0.66 11.70
N LEU A 393 23.42 1.87 11.93
CA LEU A 393 23.29 3.00 11.00
C LEU A 393 24.67 3.39 10.46
N ARG A 394 24.76 3.70 9.17
CA ARG A 394 25.96 4.26 8.55
C ARG A 394 25.76 5.76 8.41
N LEU A 395 26.69 6.53 8.96
CA LEU A 395 26.68 7.99 8.94
C LEU A 395 27.87 8.49 8.12
N ALA A 396 27.68 9.55 7.35
CA ALA A 396 28.74 10.26 6.65
C ALA A 396 28.52 11.77 6.78
N THR A 397 29.61 12.52 6.96
CA THR A 397 29.56 13.99 6.93
C THR A 397 29.42 14.43 5.48
N SER A 398 28.49 15.35 5.22
CA SER A 398 28.36 15.97 3.91
C SER A 398 29.52 16.94 3.61
N ALA A 399 29.70 17.31 2.35
CA ALA A 399 30.71 18.27 1.90
C ALA A 399 30.59 19.65 2.56
N ASP A 400 29.39 20.02 3.04
CA ASP A 400 29.15 21.29 3.74
C ASP A 400 29.71 21.30 5.19
N GLY A 401 29.99 20.12 5.77
CA GLY A 401 30.52 19.96 7.13
C GLY A 401 29.49 20.11 8.27
N TRP A 402 28.25 20.48 7.98
CA TRP A 402 27.19 20.74 8.97
C TRP A 402 25.96 19.86 8.81
N THR A 403 25.89 19.10 7.70
CA THR A 403 24.85 18.13 7.43
C THR A 403 25.41 16.72 7.54
N THR A 404 24.66 15.82 8.16
CA THR A 404 25.00 14.39 8.25
C THR A 404 24.06 13.57 7.39
N LEU A 405 24.62 12.72 6.54
CA LEU A 405 23.89 11.72 5.78
C LEU A 405 23.80 10.44 6.61
N VAL A 406 22.61 9.85 6.71
CA VAL A 406 22.35 8.65 7.51
C VAL A 406 21.61 7.62 6.66
N GLU A 407 22.11 6.39 6.63
CA GLU A 407 21.43 5.24 6.04
C GLU A 407 21.44 4.05 7.00
N VAL A 408 20.60 3.05 6.73
CA VAL A 408 20.61 1.78 7.48
C VAL A 408 21.71 0.89 6.92
N ALA A 409 22.64 0.44 7.78
CA ALA A 409 23.71 -0.47 7.35
C ALA A 409 23.15 -1.88 7.17
N LEU A 410 23.29 -2.45 5.98
CA LEU A 410 22.77 -3.79 5.68
C LEU A 410 23.66 -4.88 6.27
N HIS A 411 23.05 -5.99 6.66
CA HIS A 411 23.80 -7.16 7.10
C HIS A 411 24.45 -7.85 5.89
N PRO A 412 25.72 -8.31 5.98
CA PRO A 412 26.41 -8.95 4.86
C PRO A 412 25.67 -10.20 4.35
N ASP A 413 25.19 -11.05 5.26
CA ASP A 413 24.29 -12.19 4.96
C ASP A 413 22.91 -11.72 4.44
N PRO A 414 22.54 -12.01 3.17
CA PRO A 414 21.25 -11.65 2.58
C PRO A 414 20.04 -12.19 3.35
N ALA A 415 20.15 -13.39 3.94
CA ALA A 415 19.07 -14.02 4.69
C ALA A 415 18.71 -13.27 5.99
N ARG A 416 19.60 -12.38 6.43
CA ARG A 416 19.43 -11.57 7.66
C ARG A 416 19.09 -10.10 7.37
N ARG A 417 18.98 -9.70 6.10
CA ARG A 417 18.62 -8.31 5.70
C ARG A 417 17.14 -7.98 5.93
N GLY A 418 16.30 -8.99 6.16
CA GLY A 418 14.83 -8.93 6.13
C GLY A 418 14.14 -7.78 6.90
N PRO A 419 14.36 -7.57 8.21
CA PRO A 419 13.62 -6.53 8.94
C PRO A 419 14.20 -5.11 8.82
N LEU A 420 15.33 -4.94 8.13
CA LEU A 420 16.02 -3.65 7.97
C LEU A 420 15.71 -2.96 6.63
N LEU A 421 15.26 -3.74 5.65
CA LEU A 421 14.83 -3.30 4.32
C LEU A 421 13.34 -2.94 4.25
N ALA A 422 12.57 -3.17 5.32
CA ALA A 422 11.18 -2.77 5.37
C ALA A 422 11.06 -1.23 5.42
N GLN A 423 10.27 -0.68 4.49
CA GLN A 423 9.91 0.73 4.44
C GLN A 423 9.63 1.30 5.84
N GLY A 424 10.16 2.49 6.10
CA GLY A 424 9.97 3.18 7.38
C GLY A 424 10.94 2.78 8.48
N GLY A 425 11.89 1.87 8.22
CA GLY A 425 13.01 1.60 9.13
C GLY A 425 13.75 2.89 9.48
N LEU A 426 14.25 3.61 8.47
CA LEU A 426 14.97 4.87 8.67
C LEU A 426 14.07 6.01 9.19
N VAL A 427 12.81 6.07 8.77
CA VAL A 427 11.81 7.05 9.27
C VAL A 427 11.59 6.87 10.78
N ARG A 428 11.43 5.62 11.23
CA ARG A 428 11.28 5.31 12.66
C ARG A 428 12.53 5.69 13.44
N GLU A 429 13.70 5.32 12.96
CA GLU A 429 14.95 5.66 13.64
C GLU A 429 15.16 7.19 13.69
N ALA A 430 14.86 7.90 12.60
CA ALA A 430 14.86 9.35 12.56
C ALA A 430 13.87 9.97 13.54
N GLY A 431 12.70 9.37 13.72
CA GLY A 431 11.78 9.74 14.81
C GLY A 431 12.46 9.66 16.17
N VAL A 432 13.15 8.56 16.47
CA VAL A 432 13.81 8.33 17.76
C VAL A 432 14.95 9.31 17.99
N PHE A 433 15.90 9.47 17.06
CA PHE A 433 17.06 10.33 17.27
C PHE A 433 16.76 11.82 17.15
N THR A 434 15.65 12.23 16.49
CA THR A 434 15.23 13.64 16.47
C THR A 434 14.32 14.02 17.64
N THR A 435 13.81 13.06 18.43
CA THR A 435 12.77 13.32 19.47
C THR A 435 13.18 14.40 20.47
N SER A 436 14.42 14.37 20.96
CA SER A 436 14.92 15.33 21.96
C SER A 436 15.71 16.49 21.34
N GLU A 437 15.66 16.60 20.02
CA GLU A 437 16.54 17.45 19.23
C GLU A 437 15.74 18.47 18.42
N TRP A 438 16.37 19.60 18.09
CA TRP A 438 15.70 20.73 17.44
C TRP A 438 15.91 20.77 15.92
N TRP A 439 16.88 20.00 15.42
CA TRP A 439 17.23 19.89 14.01
C TRP A 439 16.28 18.92 13.26
N PRO A 440 15.89 19.23 12.02
CA PRO A 440 15.06 18.35 11.20
C PRO A 440 15.86 17.22 10.55
N ALA A 441 15.16 16.14 10.21
CA ALA A 441 15.65 15.06 9.36
C ALA A 441 14.75 14.91 8.13
N LEU A 442 15.32 15.11 6.95
CA LEU A 442 14.64 14.88 5.67
C LEU A 442 15.05 13.51 5.14
N ILE A 443 14.14 12.54 5.20
CA ILE A 443 14.36 11.21 4.65
C ILE A 443 13.94 11.20 3.19
N LEU A 444 14.85 10.80 2.32
CA LEU A 444 14.62 10.64 0.88
C LEU A 444 14.37 9.16 0.57
N HIS A 445 13.42 8.89 -0.31
CA HIS A 445 13.00 7.53 -0.67
C HIS A 445 13.21 7.25 -2.16
N ARG A 446 13.62 6.03 -2.47
CA ARG A 446 13.79 5.53 -3.84
C ARG A 446 13.20 4.13 -3.96
N ALA A 447 12.34 3.93 -4.95
CA ALA A 447 11.74 2.64 -5.30
C ALA A 447 11.57 2.55 -6.81
N GLY A 448 12.52 1.95 -7.53
CA GLY A 448 12.52 1.96 -8.99
C GLY A 448 12.68 3.37 -9.56
N ASP A 449 11.70 3.84 -10.33
CA ASP A 449 11.58 5.20 -10.88
C ASP A 449 10.94 6.19 -9.90
N ARG A 450 10.23 5.71 -8.88
CA ARG A 450 9.60 6.54 -7.85
C ARG A 450 10.62 7.21 -6.94
N ARG A 451 10.33 8.45 -6.56
CA ARG A 451 11.08 9.23 -5.58
C ARG A 451 10.14 9.85 -4.57
N GLY A 452 10.64 10.22 -3.40
CA GLY A 452 9.81 10.90 -2.40
C GLY A 452 10.62 11.36 -1.21
N PHE A 453 9.95 12.02 -0.28
CA PHE A 453 10.55 12.37 0.99
C PHE A 453 9.55 12.32 2.15
N THR A 454 10.10 12.12 3.34
CA THR A 454 9.43 12.28 4.62
C THR A 454 10.22 13.25 5.48
N LEU A 455 9.57 14.29 6.01
CA LEU A 455 10.18 15.28 6.90
C LEU A 455 9.80 15.00 8.35
N ILE A 456 10.81 14.84 9.21
CA ILE A 456 10.64 14.63 10.65
C ILE A 456 11.30 15.77 11.44
N ARG A 457 10.61 16.25 12.46
CA ARG A 457 11.15 17.21 13.44
C ARG A 457 10.63 16.88 14.83
N ARG A 458 11.52 16.86 15.84
CA ARG A 458 11.15 16.53 17.24
C ARG A 458 10.40 15.20 17.37
N GLY A 459 10.81 14.20 16.59
CA GLY A 459 10.18 12.88 16.56
C GLY A 459 8.77 12.83 15.95
N LYS A 460 8.28 13.94 15.39
CA LYS A 460 6.96 14.02 14.75
C LYS A 460 7.10 14.09 13.23
N HIS A 461 6.16 13.44 12.55
CA HIS A 461 5.98 13.53 11.11
C HIS A 461 5.41 14.90 10.74
N MET A 462 6.12 15.67 9.90
CA MET A 462 5.74 17.04 9.54
C MET A 462 5.14 17.15 8.14
N ALA A 463 5.73 16.46 7.17
CA ALA A 463 5.31 16.49 5.78
C ALA A 463 5.81 15.24 5.05
N GLU A 464 5.09 14.81 4.02
CA GLU A 464 5.47 13.71 3.14
C GLU A 464 4.99 14.00 1.73
N HIS A 465 5.76 13.55 0.75
CA HIS A 465 5.40 13.70 -0.66
C HIS A 465 6.11 12.66 -1.51
N HIS A 466 5.45 12.23 -2.57
CA HIS A 466 5.95 11.23 -3.50
C HIS A 466 5.79 11.71 -4.93
N TRP A 467 6.87 11.60 -5.71
CA TRP A 467 6.87 11.71 -7.16
C TRP A 467 6.77 10.30 -7.73
N ASP A 468 5.55 9.93 -8.11
CA ASP A 468 5.25 8.68 -8.81
C ASP A 468 4.86 9.02 -10.25
N PRO A 469 5.64 8.59 -11.27
CA PRO A 469 5.31 8.82 -12.68
C PRO A 469 3.94 8.25 -13.09
N ALA A 470 3.44 7.26 -12.34
CA ALA A 470 2.15 6.62 -12.61
C ALA A 470 0.97 7.25 -11.85
N ALA A 471 1.22 8.19 -10.93
CA ALA A 471 0.16 8.84 -10.15
C ALA A 471 -0.38 10.09 -10.87
N PRO A 472 -1.67 10.42 -10.68
CA PRO A 472 -2.22 11.69 -11.16
C PRO A 472 -1.48 12.88 -10.54
N VAL A 473 -1.45 14.01 -11.27
CA VAL A 473 -0.80 15.24 -10.80
C VAL A 473 -1.41 15.66 -9.46
N PRO A 474 -0.62 15.82 -8.39
CA PRO A 474 -1.15 16.10 -7.06
C PRO A 474 -1.88 17.45 -7.02
N GLY A 475 -2.96 17.49 -6.22
CA GLY A 475 -3.82 18.66 -6.09
C GLY A 475 -3.08 19.88 -5.54
N LEU A 476 -3.45 21.08 -6.00
CA LEU A 476 -2.75 22.31 -5.60
C LEU A 476 -2.82 22.57 -4.09
N ASP A 477 -3.93 22.23 -3.44
CA ASP A 477 -4.12 22.42 -2.00
C ASP A 477 -3.23 21.50 -1.17
N GLU A 478 -3.12 20.23 -1.55
CA GLU A 478 -2.22 19.25 -0.93
C GLU A 478 -0.75 19.70 -1.08
N VAL A 479 -0.34 20.05 -2.30
CA VAL A 479 1.02 20.53 -2.58
C VAL A 479 1.33 21.80 -1.79
N THR A 480 0.37 22.73 -1.68
CA THR A 480 0.55 23.98 -0.94
C THR A 480 0.67 23.72 0.57
N ALA A 481 -0.11 22.79 1.13
CA ALA A 481 -0.02 22.40 2.53
C ALA A 481 1.35 21.77 2.85
N THR A 482 1.81 20.84 2.01
CA THR A 482 3.13 20.21 2.13
C THR A 482 4.25 21.24 1.99
N ALA A 483 4.18 22.14 1.00
CA ALA A 483 5.16 23.20 0.82
C ALA A 483 5.25 24.13 2.04
N ARG A 484 4.12 24.49 2.65
CA ARG A 484 4.08 25.31 3.88
C ARG A 484 4.71 24.59 5.07
N ALA A 485 4.39 23.31 5.28
CA ALA A 485 4.97 22.53 6.37
C ALA A 485 6.50 22.40 6.23
N VAL A 486 7.00 22.19 5.01
CA VAL A 486 8.44 22.16 4.72
C VAL A 486 9.07 23.53 4.94
N ALA A 487 8.45 24.61 4.42
CA ALA A 487 8.94 25.98 4.57
C ALA A 487 8.99 26.44 6.03
N GLU A 488 8.03 26.06 6.87
CA GLU A 488 8.02 26.35 8.30
C GLU A 488 9.23 25.73 9.02
N VAL A 489 9.57 24.49 8.67
CA VAL A 489 10.68 23.76 9.29
C VAL A 489 12.03 24.35 8.87
N TYR A 490 12.20 24.70 7.59
CA TYR A 490 13.43 25.24 7.04
C TYR A 490 13.51 26.78 7.01
N GLN A 491 12.50 27.47 7.56
CA GLN A 491 12.41 28.93 7.65
C GLN A 491 12.55 29.61 6.28
N LEU A 492 11.76 29.16 5.30
CA LEU A 492 11.73 29.74 3.95
C LEU A 492 10.62 30.78 3.83
N ASP A 493 10.97 31.97 3.33
CA ASP A 493 10.01 33.08 3.16
C ASP A 493 9.08 32.90 1.95
N ASP A 494 9.51 32.14 0.93
CA ASP A 494 8.77 31.92 -0.31
C ASP A 494 8.53 30.43 -0.58
N ILE A 495 7.27 30.02 -0.61
CA ILE A 495 6.86 28.64 -0.88
C ILE A 495 6.75 28.34 -2.39
N ARG A 496 6.74 29.35 -3.27
CA ARG A 496 6.49 29.14 -4.71
C ARG A 496 7.47 28.15 -5.35
N PRO A 497 8.79 28.22 -5.10
CA PRO A 497 9.72 27.23 -5.64
C PRO A 497 9.42 25.80 -5.19
N LEU A 498 9.01 25.61 -3.92
CA LEU A 498 8.62 24.29 -3.41
C LEU A 498 7.33 23.80 -4.09
N THR A 499 6.32 24.65 -4.23
CA THR A 499 5.07 24.28 -4.91
C THR A 499 5.29 23.87 -6.37
N THR A 500 6.22 24.52 -7.08
CA THR A 500 6.60 24.15 -8.45
C THR A 500 7.29 22.79 -8.51
N VAL A 501 8.20 22.51 -7.57
CA VAL A 501 8.93 21.22 -7.51
C VAL A 501 8.01 20.07 -7.13
N LEU A 502 7.11 20.27 -6.16
CA LEU A 502 6.18 19.24 -5.67
C LEU A 502 5.06 18.92 -6.69
N ARG A 503 4.70 19.86 -7.57
CA ARG A 503 3.62 19.64 -8.55
C ARG A 503 4.09 18.93 -9.83
N GLY A 504 5.39 18.99 -10.14
CA GLY A 504 5.94 18.35 -11.34
C GLY A 504 5.98 16.84 -11.21
N THR A 505 5.42 16.12 -12.18
CA THR A 505 5.43 14.65 -12.25
C THR A 505 6.50 14.10 -13.21
N ASP A 506 7.13 14.98 -13.98
CA ASP A 506 8.25 14.72 -14.88
C ASP A 506 9.59 14.65 -14.13
N ASP A 507 10.41 13.67 -14.48
CA ASP A 507 11.75 13.42 -13.93
C ASP A 507 11.81 13.43 -12.38
N PRO A 508 11.28 12.39 -11.69
CA PRO A 508 11.27 12.30 -10.23
C PRO A 508 12.65 12.52 -9.59
N ALA A 509 13.73 12.10 -10.25
CA ALA A 509 15.09 12.28 -9.76
C ALA A 509 15.52 13.75 -9.80
N GLY A 510 15.25 14.45 -10.91
CA GLY A 510 15.46 15.89 -11.04
C GLY A 510 14.64 16.70 -10.03
N ARG A 511 13.39 16.31 -9.78
CA ARG A 511 12.52 16.95 -8.78
C ARG A 511 13.06 16.81 -7.36
N GLN A 512 13.52 15.61 -6.99
CA GLN A 512 14.16 15.40 -5.69
C GLN A 512 15.45 16.23 -5.54
N ALA A 513 16.25 16.37 -6.59
CA ALA A 513 17.44 17.23 -6.57
C ALA A 513 17.07 18.73 -6.44
N ALA A 514 16.02 19.17 -7.15
CA ALA A 514 15.50 20.53 -7.06
C ALA A 514 14.95 20.85 -5.67
N LEU A 515 14.33 19.88 -4.97
CA LEU A 515 13.92 20.03 -3.58
C LEU A 515 15.14 20.33 -2.69
N LEU A 516 16.19 19.52 -2.77
CA LEU A 516 17.39 19.71 -1.95
C LEU A 516 18.03 21.08 -2.20
N ALA A 517 18.10 21.49 -3.47
CA ALA A 517 18.58 22.81 -3.85
C ALA A 517 17.73 23.94 -3.26
N ALA A 518 16.40 23.83 -3.32
CA ALA A 518 15.48 24.81 -2.72
C ALA A 518 15.64 24.91 -1.19
N LEU A 519 15.92 23.78 -0.53
CA LEU A 519 16.19 23.71 0.91
C LEU A 519 17.64 24.09 1.29
N ARG A 520 18.50 24.41 0.32
CA ARG A 520 19.95 24.63 0.51
C ARG A 520 20.65 23.46 1.20
N LEU A 521 20.15 22.24 0.96
CA LEU A 521 20.72 21.01 1.44
C LEU A 521 21.75 20.47 0.43
N PRO A 522 22.75 19.71 0.90
CA PRO A 522 23.74 19.13 0.01
C PRO A 522 23.11 18.13 -0.97
N PRO A 523 23.67 17.98 -2.18
CA PRO A 523 23.21 16.97 -3.12
C PRO A 523 23.45 15.57 -2.55
N VAL A 524 22.58 14.63 -2.92
CA VAL A 524 22.77 13.22 -2.57
C VAL A 524 23.94 12.60 -3.35
N PRO A 525 24.65 11.62 -2.77
CA PRO A 525 25.69 10.88 -3.49
C PRO A 525 25.11 10.20 -4.75
N GLU A 526 25.86 10.21 -5.85
CA GLU A 526 25.46 9.56 -7.12
C GLU A 526 25.11 8.07 -6.92
N ALA A 527 25.81 7.41 -5.98
CA ALA A 527 25.55 6.05 -5.57
C ALA A 527 24.11 5.79 -5.10
N PHE A 528 23.40 6.80 -4.56
CA PHE A 528 22.00 6.68 -4.17
C PHE A 528 21.07 6.50 -5.38
N ALA A 529 21.48 6.92 -6.57
CA ALA A 529 20.69 6.72 -7.79
C ALA A 529 20.65 5.26 -8.23
N THR A 530 21.62 4.42 -7.82
CA THR A 530 21.77 3.03 -8.29
C THR A 530 21.79 1.98 -7.18
N ARG A 531 22.30 2.28 -5.98
CA ARG A 531 22.57 1.27 -4.92
C ARG A 531 21.72 1.43 -3.65
N ALA A 532 21.45 0.30 -2.97
CA ALA A 532 20.79 0.29 -1.67
C ALA A 532 21.61 0.90 -0.52
N GLU A 533 22.94 0.74 -0.54
CA GLU A 533 23.87 1.41 0.39
C GLU A 533 24.69 2.46 -0.36
N ALA A 534 24.27 3.72 -0.25
CA ALA A 534 24.86 4.85 -0.98
C ALA A 534 26.09 5.41 -0.27
N LEU A 535 26.21 5.24 1.05
CA LEU A 535 27.29 5.84 1.84
C LEU A 535 28.51 4.93 2.00
N THR A 536 28.48 3.69 1.53
CA THR A 536 29.56 2.69 1.74
C THR A 536 30.94 3.18 1.31
N ASP A 537 31.02 3.83 0.14
CA ASP A 537 32.30 4.27 -0.46
C ASP A 537 32.64 5.73 -0.16
N LEU A 538 31.82 6.42 0.63
CA LEU A 538 32.09 7.82 0.95
C LEU A 538 33.23 7.96 1.95
N PRO A 539 34.21 8.86 1.69
CA PRO A 539 35.28 9.13 2.63
C PRO A 539 34.74 9.57 3.99
N GLY A 540 35.12 8.85 5.05
CA GLY A 540 34.69 9.18 6.42
C GLY A 540 33.35 8.58 6.85
N ALA A 541 32.71 7.74 6.02
CA ALA A 541 31.53 6.99 6.42
C ALA A 541 31.85 6.01 7.57
N ARG A 542 31.02 6.00 8.62
CA ARG A 542 31.22 5.17 9.82
C ARG A 542 29.93 4.47 10.21
N ILE A 543 30.06 3.22 10.65
CA ILE A 543 28.92 2.44 11.14
C ILE A 543 28.81 2.59 12.66
N LEU A 544 27.63 2.97 13.13
CA LEU A 544 27.24 3.03 14.54
C LEU A 544 26.43 1.79 14.89
N ALA A 545 26.95 0.95 15.79
CA ALA A 545 26.31 -0.29 16.21
C ALA A 545 26.50 -0.58 17.71
N ARG A 546 25.57 -1.33 18.32
CA ARG A 546 25.70 -1.85 19.70
C ARG A 546 26.48 -3.18 19.71
N ARG A 547 27.43 -3.37 20.64
CA ARG A 547 28.03 -4.70 20.92
C ARG A 547 26.93 -5.67 21.41
N GLY A 548 26.61 -6.65 20.57
CA GLY A 548 25.49 -7.60 20.66
C GLY A 548 24.76 -7.79 19.32
N ALA A 549 24.55 -6.71 18.54
CA ALA A 549 24.12 -6.82 17.14
C ALA A 549 25.27 -7.26 16.20
N LEU A 550 26.49 -7.30 16.74
CA LEU A 550 27.75 -7.57 16.05
C LEU A 550 28.19 -9.04 16.10
N GLU A 551 27.52 -9.90 16.87
CA GLU A 551 27.90 -11.33 17.06
C GLU A 551 27.81 -12.18 15.78
N GLY A 552 27.50 -11.59 14.61
CA GLY A 552 27.51 -12.25 13.30
C GLY A 552 28.16 -11.43 12.17
N TRP A 553 28.76 -10.27 12.44
CA TRP A 553 29.40 -9.41 11.42
C TRP A 553 30.88 -9.73 11.18
N GLU A 554 31.56 -10.39 12.12
CA GLU A 554 33.02 -10.62 12.05
C GLU A 554 33.44 -11.87 11.24
N ALA A 555 32.52 -12.55 10.54
CA ALA A 555 32.81 -13.85 9.91
C ALA A 555 32.93 -13.86 8.37
N ALA A 556 32.75 -12.73 7.67
CA ALA A 556 32.74 -12.73 6.20
C ALA A 556 33.68 -11.68 5.58
N GLY A 557 34.87 -12.14 5.15
CA GLY A 557 35.55 -11.68 3.94
C GLY A 557 36.21 -10.28 3.94
N GLY A 558 37.50 -10.24 4.27
CA GLY A 558 38.59 -9.68 3.44
C GLY A 558 38.60 -8.24 2.89
N GLN A 559 37.54 -7.44 3.00
CA GLN A 559 37.50 -6.07 2.46
C GLN A 559 37.25 -5.06 3.58
N ALA A 560 37.98 -3.95 3.51
CA ALA A 560 38.14 -2.96 4.59
C ALA A 560 36.81 -2.59 5.28
N VAL A 561 36.56 -3.19 6.44
CA VAL A 561 35.40 -2.88 7.27
C VAL A 561 35.61 -1.48 7.85
N ASN A 562 34.72 -0.54 7.50
CA ASN A 562 34.70 0.82 8.06
C ASN A 562 34.78 0.78 9.60
N PRO A 563 35.56 1.66 10.25
CA PRO A 563 35.76 1.62 11.69
C PRO A 563 34.42 1.78 12.43
N VAL A 564 34.06 0.75 13.20
CA VAL A 564 32.84 0.74 14.03
C VAL A 564 33.05 1.67 15.22
N TYR A 565 32.27 2.74 15.30
CA TYR A 565 32.40 3.72 16.38
C TYR A 565 31.61 3.24 17.62
N THR A 566 32.32 2.97 18.72
CA THR A 566 31.71 2.53 19.99
C THR A 566 31.69 3.68 21.01
N GLN A 567 30.49 4.14 21.37
CA GLN A 567 30.29 5.34 22.20
C GLN A 567 30.81 5.16 23.64
N ARG A 568 31.59 6.12 24.13
CA ARG A 568 32.04 6.21 25.54
C ARG A 568 31.04 7.04 26.34
N ARG A 569 30.47 6.49 27.42
CA ARG A 569 29.41 7.18 28.20
C ARG A 569 29.92 8.45 28.88
N PRO A 570 29.17 9.57 28.84
CA PRO A 570 29.56 10.81 29.50
C PRO A 570 29.52 10.68 31.03
N LYS A 571 30.38 11.42 31.75
CA LYS A 571 30.48 11.37 33.22
C LYS A 571 29.16 11.67 33.94
N ARG A 572 28.33 12.55 33.37
CA ARG A 572 26.99 12.90 33.88
C ARG A 572 26.04 11.71 33.88
N TRP A 573 26.14 10.80 32.90
CA TRP A 573 25.32 9.59 32.80
C TRP A 573 25.56 8.65 33.99
N TRP A 574 26.82 8.52 34.41
CA TRP A 574 27.24 7.74 35.58
C TRP A 574 26.75 8.37 36.87
N ALA A 575 26.98 9.67 37.05
CA ALA A 575 26.57 10.40 38.25
C ALA A 575 25.05 10.29 38.49
N LEU A 576 24.25 10.52 37.45
CA LEU A 576 22.79 10.53 37.58
C LEU A 576 22.24 9.15 37.98
N ARG A 577 22.78 8.06 37.43
CA ARG A 577 22.32 6.69 37.71
C ARG A 577 22.83 6.15 39.04
N LEU A 578 24.04 6.54 39.45
CA LEU A 578 24.57 6.20 40.78
C LEU A 578 23.80 6.90 41.90
N VAL A 579 23.24 8.09 41.65
CA VAL A 579 22.36 8.80 42.59
C VAL A 579 20.91 8.28 42.53
N LEU A 580 20.40 7.97 41.33
CA LEU A 580 19.02 7.53 41.14
C LEU A 580 18.77 6.13 41.71
N LEU A 581 19.75 5.22 41.64
CA LEU A 581 19.61 3.85 42.15
C LEU A 581 19.25 3.79 43.65
N PRO A 582 20.00 4.44 44.58
CA PRO A 582 19.65 4.41 45.99
C PRO A 582 18.29 5.06 46.28
N VAL A 583 17.92 6.14 45.57
CA VAL A 583 16.60 6.77 45.72
C VAL A 583 15.47 5.81 45.35
N LEU A 584 15.58 5.10 44.22
CA LEU A 584 14.58 4.13 43.78
C LEU A 584 14.51 2.89 44.68
N VAL A 585 15.66 2.42 45.17
CA VAL A 585 15.73 1.30 46.11
C VAL A 585 15.10 1.68 47.46
N SER A 586 15.40 2.88 47.97
CA SER A 586 14.77 3.40 49.19
C SER A 586 13.26 3.58 49.03
N ALA A 587 12.80 4.09 47.88
CA ALA A 587 11.36 4.20 47.58
C ALA A 587 10.67 2.83 47.47
N ALA A 588 11.35 1.83 46.88
CA ALA A 588 10.84 0.47 46.82
C ALA A 588 10.74 -0.16 48.21
N VAL A 589 11.80 -0.07 49.02
CA VAL A 589 11.81 -0.59 50.39
C VAL A 589 10.73 0.07 51.24
N TYR A 590 10.64 1.40 51.22
CA TYR A 590 9.61 2.14 51.95
C TYR A 590 8.19 1.71 51.54
N GLY A 591 7.93 1.59 50.23
CA GLY A 591 6.62 1.20 49.72
C GLY A 591 6.24 -0.26 50.01
N TRP A 592 7.20 -1.17 50.18
CA TRP A 592 6.94 -2.55 50.61
C TRP A 592 6.79 -2.69 52.13
N THR A 593 7.30 -1.75 52.92
CA THR A 593 7.21 -1.75 54.39
C THR A 593 6.06 -0.90 54.95
N SER A 594 5.42 -0.05 54.15
CA SER A 594 4.30 0.79 54.58
C SER A 594 2.96 0.11 54.30
N GLU A 595 2.09 -0.01 55.30
CA GLU A 595 0.76 -0.65 55.17
C GLU A 595 -0.25 0.16 54.32
N ASP A 596 0.04 1.44 54.03
CA ASP A 596 -0.90 2.39 53.40
C ASP A 596 -0.69 2.63 51.89
N VAL A 597 0.18 1.88 51.21
CA VAL A 597 0.52 2.14 49.79
C VAL A 597 -0.02 1.04 48.87
N LEU A 598 -0.87 1.44 47.91
CA LEU A 598 -1.35 0.58 46.81
C LEU A 598 -0.17 -0.15 46.13
N PHE A 599 -0.24 -1.48 46.08
CA PHE A 599 0.75 -2.45 45.59
C PHE A 599 1.48 -2.10 44.27
N VAL A 600 0.87 -1.26 43.42
CA VAL A 600 1.41 -0.84 42.13
C VAL A 600 2.64 0.07 42.26
N LYS A 601 2.67 0.97 43.24
CA LYS A 601 3.77 1.94 43.43
C LYS A 601 5.09 1.26 43.82
N PRO A 602 5.14 0.34 44.81
CA PRO A 602 6.37 -0.37 45.14
C PRO A 602 6.88 -1.27 44.01
N LEU A 603 5.98 -1.88 43.22
CA LEU A 603 6.35 -2.66 42.03
C LEU A 603 7.09 -1.84 40.96
N ILE A 604 6.60 -0.63 40.67
CA ILE A 604 7.24 0.28 39.70
C ILE A 604 8.63 0.71 40.20
N ALA A 605 8.76 1.01 41.49
CA ALA A 605 10.05 1.37 42.09
C ALA A 605 11.04 0.20 42.08
N THR A 606 10.59 -1.04 42.38
CA THR A 606 11.42 -2.25 42.31
C THR A 606 11.89 -2.54 40.88
N PHE A 607 10.99 -2.47 39.90
CA PHE A 607 11.36 -2.69 38.50
C PHE A 607 12.33 -1.62 37.98
N SER A 608 12.08 -0.35 38.31
CA SER A 608 12.96 0.77 37.93
C SER A 608 14.35 0.63 38.58
N SER A 609 14.42 0.16 39.83
CA SER A 609 15.68 -0.14 40.52
C SER A 609 16.46 -1.25 39.83
N ALA A 610 15.79 -2.35 39.43
CA ALA A 610 16.40 -3.45 38.71
C ALA A 610 16.95 -3.01 37.33
N VAL A 611 16.20 -2.16 36.62
CA VAL A 611 16.63 -1.61 35.32
C VAL A 611 17.86 -0.70 35.48
N VAL A 612 17.85 0.23 36.45
CA VAL A 612 18.99 1.13 36.69
C VAL A 612 20.22 0.36 37.19
N GLY A 613 20.03 -0.63 38.07
CA GLY A 613 21.09 -1.52 38.54
C GLY A 613 21.70 -2.35 37.40
N GLY A 614 20.86 -2.91 36.53
CA GLY A 614 21.28 -3.62 35.33
C GLY A 614 22.09 -2.72 34.37
N GLN A 615 21.66 -1.45 34.20
CA GLN A 615 22.39 -0.46 33.41
C GLN A 615 23.77 -0.13 33.99
N LEU A 616 23.89 0.01 35.31
CA LEU A 616 25.17 0.28 35.99
C LEU A 616 26.12 -0.93 35.93
N VAL A 617 25.63 -2.14 36.17
CA VAL A 617 26.44 -3.38 36.11
C VAL A 617 26.92 -3.64 34.69
N THR A 618 26.04 -3.48 33.69
CA THR A 618 26.45 -3.63 32.29
C THR A 618 27.41 -2.53 31.87
N ALA A 619 27.23 -1.28 32.29
CA ALA A 619 28.18 -0.20 32.00
C ALA A 619 29.53 -0.41 32.70
N TRP A 620 29.55 -0.99 33.90
CA TRP A 620 30.78 -1.22 34.69
C TRP A 620 31.59 -2.38 34.13
N ARG A 621 30.93 -3.48 33.74
CA ARG A 621 31.53 -4.60 33.01
C ARG A 621 32.06 -4.20 31.62
N ARG A 622 31.57 -3.09 31.05
CA ARG A 622 31.96 -2.54 29.75
C ARG A 622 33.07 -1.48 29.83
N ARG A 623 33.66 -1.24 31.00
CA ARG A 623 34.83 -0.34 31.14
C ARG A 623 36.07 -1.08 30.63
N PRO A 624 36.83 -0.55 29.67
CA PRO A 624 38.08 -1.18 29.25
C PRO A 624 39.01 -1.24 30.46
N ARG A 625 39.40 -2.46 30.87
CA ARG A 625 40.50 -2.64 31.83
C ARG A 625 41.75 -2.14 31.12
N GLY A 626 42.35 -1.08 31.64
CA GLY A 626 43.55 -0.49 31.06
C GLY A 626 44.65 -1.55 30.99
N ALA A 627 45.01 -1.96 29.78
CA ALA A 627 46.31 -2.56 29.54
C ALA A 627 47.34 -1.44 29.76
N GLY A 628 48.17 -1.59 30.78
CA GLY A 628 49.43 -0.85 30.87
C GLY A 628 50.25 -1.17 29.61
N GLY A 629 50.64 -0.14 28.89
CA GLY A 629 51.36 -0.28 27.64
C GLY A 629 51.84 1.09 27.18
N THR A 630 52.93 1.53 27.81
CA THR A 630 53.97 2.44 27.31
C THR A 630 53.63 3.28 26.07
N VAL A 631 53.46 4.58 26.32
CA VAL A 631 53.68 5.64 25.33
C VAL A 631 55.09 5.50 24.76
N THR A 632 55.21 5.35 23.44
CA THR A 632 56.41 5.78 22.72
C THR A 632 55.95 6.66 21.57
N ARG A 633 56.29 7.94 21.68
CA ARG A 633 56.21 8.95 20.61
C ARG A 633 57.19 8.58 19.50
N ALA A 634 56.73 8.60 18.26
CA ALA A 634 57.39 9.23 17.12
C ALA A 634 56.31 9.51 16.08
#